data_AF-A0A183DVX6-F1
#
_entry.id   AF-A0A183DVX6-F1
#
_cell.length_a   1.000
_cell.length_b   1.000
_cell.length_c   1.000
_cell.angle_alpha   90.00
_cell.angle_beta   90.00
_cell.angle_gamma   90.00
#
_symmetry.space_group_name_H-M   'P 1'
#
loop_
_entity.id
_entity.type
_entity.pdbx_description
1 polymer ?
#
loop_
_entity_poly.entity_id
_entity_poly.type
_entity_poly.pdbx_seq_one_letter_code
_entity_poly.pdbx_strand_id
1 'polypeptide(L)'
;MVLDKLCDISEVRPYLFLSGFGCITEKVAFMVLDKLCDISEVRPYLFLSGFGCITEKKLRAHGITHIIDATNLPNNPRYRGIEVMEIFVDDSLIADLTPHFPLAAQFVRDSQKQGGKVLIHCAAGISRSAALCIICLVLNEGRSLREAYYDVLEKRPFISPNIAFWRQMIDFERKEHGTSTVALLRGMARPIPDVYVRKQAKVAADARSGKILSNFC
;
A
#
# COMPACT_ATOMS: atom_id res chain seq x y z
N MET A 1 -15.76 19.43 -11.36
CA MET A 1 -16.39 19.85 -10.09
C MET A 1 -16.42 18.79 -8.99
N VAL A 2 -15.78 17.61 -9.14
CA VAL A 2 -15.65 16.61 -8.05
C VAL A 2 -14.19 16.42 -7.59
N LEU A 3 -13.22 16.94 -8.34
CA LEU A 3 -11.78 16.83 -8.04
C LEU A 3 -11.28 17.84 -7.00
N ASP A 4 -11.90 19.02 -6.88
CA ASP A 4 -11.44 20.07 -5.96
C ASP A 4 -11.78 19.81 -4.49
N LYS A 5 -12.67 18.85 -4.20
CA LYS A 5 -13.09 18.54 -2.82
C LYS A 5 -12.19 17.55 -2.10
N LEU A 6 -11.39 16.75 -2.81
CA LEU A 6 -10.50 15.76 -2.18
C LEU A 6 -9.10 16.29 -1.83
N CYS A 7 -8.76 17.51 -2.27
CA CYS A 7 -7.49 18.17 -1.99
C CYS A 7 -7.59 19.27 -0.92
N ASP A 8 -8.71 19.37 -0.19
CA ASP A 8 -8.78 20.27 0.95
C ASP A 8 -8.04 19.64 2.14
N ILE A 9 -6.89 20.22 2.48
CA ILE A 9 -6.02 19.81 3.59
C ILE A 9 -6.80 19.70 4.92
N SER A 10 -7.89 20.45 5.07
CA SER A 10 -8.76 20.38 6.23
C SER A 10 -9.53 19.06 6.36
N GLU A 11 -9.87 18.39 5.23
CA GLU A 11 -10.59 17.11 5.20
C GLU A 11 -9.67 15.88 5.32
N VAL A 12 -8.36 16.02 5.03
CA VAL A 12 -7.36 14.94 5.16
C VAL A 12 -6.78 14.87 6.59
N ARG A 13 -6.84 15.99 7.32
CA ARG A 13 -6.37 16.13 8.71
C ARG A 13 -6.92 15.07 9.68
N PRO A 14 -8.21 14.67 9.60
CA PRO A 14 -8.76 13.58 10.43
C PRO A 14 -8.12 12.22 10.13
N TYR A 15 -7.75 11.93 8.88
CA TYR A 15 -7.13 10.65 8.50
C TYR A 15 -5.68 10.55 8.98
N LEU A 16 -4.95 11.67 8.97
CA LEU A 16 -3.60 11.78 9.55
C LEU A 16 -3.63 11.63 11.09
N PHE A 17 -4.66 12.16 11.74
CA PHE A 17 -4.85 12.01 13.18
C PHE A 17 -5.31 10.59 13.58
N LEU A 18 -6.23 9.98 12.83
CA LEU A 18 -6.78 8.64 13.10
C LEU A 18 -5.76 7.51 12.87
N SER A 19 -4.70 7.75 12.11
CA SER A 19 -3.60 6.80 11.91
C SER A 19 -2.48 6.91 12.96
N GLY A 20 -2.70 7.66 14.05
CA GLY A 20 -1.79 7.70 15.19
C GLY A 20 -0.57 8.59 15.01
N PHE A 21 -0.57 9.47 14.01
CA PHE A 21 0.49 10.45 13.81
C PHE A 21 0.18 11.73 14.59
N GLY A 22 0.49 11.73 15.89
CA GLY A 22 0.54 12.97 16.67
C GLY A 22 1.56 13.96 16.09
N CYS A 23 1.20 15.24 16.03
CA CYS A 23 2.00 16.39 15.59
C CYS A 23 2.89 16.13 14.36
N ILE A 24 2.26 15.97 13.19
CA ILE A 24 2.96 15.99 11.91
C ILE A 24 3.32 17.44 11.58
N THR A 25 4.58 17.75 11.29
CA THR A 25 4.99 19.06 10.77
C THR A 25 4.40 19.29 9.38
N GLU A 26 4.15 20.54 8.99
CA GLU A 26 3.55 20.88 7.68
C GLU A 26 4.32 20.26 6.50
N LYS A 27 5.65 20.14 6.60
CA LYS A 27 6.49 19.48 5.59
C LYS A 27 6.18 17.99 5.43
N VAL A 28 6.00 17.25 6.53
CA VAL A 28 5.66 15.82 6.48
C VAL A 28 4.22 15.62 5.99
N ALA A 29 3.29 16.51 6.36
CA ALA A 29 1.94 16.50 5.83
C ALA A 29 1.93 16.74 4.31
N PHE A 30 2.72 17.69 3.81
CA PHE A 30 2.86 17.96 2.38
C PHE A 30 3.44 16.77 1.60
N MET A 31 4.50 16.13 2.11
CA MET A 31 5.07 14.92 1.47
C MET A 31 4.07 13.76 1.44
N VAL A 32 3.26 13.61 2.49
CA VAL A 32 2.20 12.60 2.53
C VAL A 32 1.08 12.92 1.54
N LEU A 33 0.66 14.18 1.44
CA LEU A 33 -0.36 14.65 0.49
C LEU A 33 0.08 14.48 -0.97
N ASP A 34 1.34 14.84 -1.28
CA ASP A 34 1.90 14.63 -2.62
C ASP A 34 1.84 13.14 -3.02
N LYS A 35 2.29 12.25 -2.12
CA LYS A 35 2.23 10.80 -2.33
C LYS A 35 0.81 10.24 -2.34
N LEU A 36 -0.13 10.86 -1.62
CA LEU A 36 -1.55 10.47 -1.63
C LEU A 36 -2.18 10.67 -3.02
N CYS A 37 -1.74 11.69 -3.75
CA CYS A 37 -2.22 12.04 -5.09
C CYS A 37 -1.38 11.42 -6.23
N ASP A 38 -0.39 10.58 -5.92
CA ASP A 38 0.54 10.04 -6.91
C ASP A 38 0.63 8.50 -6.96
N ILE A 39 1.14 8.02 -8.10
CA ILE A 39 1.46 6.61 -8.34
C ILE A 39 2.83 6.31 -7.75
N SER A 40 2.89 5.40 -6.78
CA SER A 40 4.13 5.02 -6.11
C SER A 40 4.78 3.84 -6.84
N GLU A 41 5.99 4.02 -7.36
CA GLU A 41 6.81 2.93 -7.88
C GLU A 41 7.39 2.11 -6.73
N VAL A 42 6.95 0.85 -6.60
CA VAL A 42 7.44 -0.10 -5.58
C VAL A 42 8.63 -0.89 -6.12
N ARG A 43 8.53 -1.26 -7.40
CA ARG A 43 9.58 -1.88 -8.23
C ARG A 43 9.48 -1.33 -9.65
N PRO A 44 10.51 -1.49 -10.50
CA PRO A 44 10.45 -1.09 -11.91
C PRO A 44 9.25 -1.67 -12.70
N TYR A 45 8.68 -2.79 -12.23
CA TYR A 45 7.55 -3.48 -12.83
C TYR A 45 6.24 -3.40 -12.00
N LEU A 46 6.27 -2.84 -10.79
CA LEU A 46 5.15 -2.87 -9.84
C LEU A 46 4.91 -1.50 -9.20
N PHE A 47 3.69 -1.01 -9.38
CA PHE A 47 3.25 0.30 -8.95
C PHE A 47 2.02 0.18 -8.06
N LEU A 48 1.82 1.17 -7.18
CA LEU A 48 0.69 1.22 -6.27
C LEU A 48 0.11 2.63 -6.16
N SER A 49 -1.23 2.74 -6.15
CA SER A 49 -1.91 4.03 -5.98
C SER A 49 -3.30 3.93 -5.36
N GLY A 50 -3.91 5.07 -5.09
CA GLY A 50 -5.36 5.20 -4.92
C GLY A 50 -6.04 5.56 -6.24
N PHE A 51 -7.32 5.26 -6.36
CA PHE A 51 -8.11 5.45 -7.59
C PHE A 51 -8.05 6.89 -8.11
N GLY A 52 -8.14 7.88 -7.21
CA GLY A 52 -8.08 9.31 -7.57
C GLY A 52 -6.75 9.77 -8.18
N CYS A 53 -5.69 8.96 -8.10
CA CYS A 53 -4.39 9.27 -8.69
C CYS A 53 -4.31 8.92 -10.19
N ILE A 54 -5.26 8.14 -10.71
CA ILE A 54 -5.13 7.50 -12.01
C ILE A 54 -5.60 8.45 -13.10
N THR A 55 -4.69 8.76 -14.03
CA THR A 55 -4.99 9.50 -15.26
C THR A 55 -4.27 8.83 -16.41
N GLU A 56 -4.80 8.93 -17.63
CA GLU A 56 -4.11 8.40 -18.81
C GLU A 56 -2.70 8.96 -18.98
N LYS A 57 -2.47 10.22 -18.64
CA LYS A 57 -1.15 10.85 -18.69
C LYS A 57 -0.17 10.15 -17.75
N LYS A 58 -0.56 9.88 -16.50
CA LYS A 58 0.28 9.17 -15.53
C LYS A 58 0.50 7.71 -15.92
N LEU A 59 -0.55 7.02 -16.39
CA LEU A 59 -0.43 5.64 -16.90
C LEU A 59 0.59 5.54 -18.04
N ARG A 60 0.52 6.45 -19.02
CA ARG A 60 1.49 6.54 -20.12
C ARG A 60 2.90 6.89 -19.63
N ALA A 61 3.02 7.86 -18.73
CA ALA A 61 4.32 8.31 -18.22
C ALA A 61 5.09 7.20 -17.48
N HIS A 62 4.39 6.35 -16.71
CA HIS A 62 5.01 5.20 -16.05
C HIS A 62 5.14 3.97 -16.97
N GLY A 63 4.48 3.97 -18.13
CA GLY A 63 4.42 2.84 -19.04
C GLY A 63 3.60 1.68 -18.50
N ILE A 64 2.51 1.97 -17.78
CA ILE A 64 1.61 0.94 -17.24
C ILE A 64 0.93 0.20 -18.38
N THR A 65 1.03 -1.12 -18.36
CA THR A 65 0.39 -2.02 -19.35
C THR A 65 -0.66 -2.91 -18.72
N HIS A 66 -0.64 -3.07 -17.39
CA HIS A 66 -1.55 -3.94 -16.66
C HIS A 66 -2.07 -3.25 -15.39
N ILE A 67 -3.31 -3.50 -15.01
CA ILE A 67 -3.93 -2.97 -13.79
C ILE A 67 -4.56 -4.10 -12.98
N ILE A 68 -4.32 -4.08 -11.67
CA ILE A 68 -5.13 -4.81 -10.68
C ILE A 68 -6.04 -3.78 -9.98
N ASP A 69 -7.33 -3.89 -10.20
CA ASP A 69 -8.35 -3.03 -9.63
C ASP A 69 -9.03 -3.70 -8.43
N ALA A 70 -8.73 -3.22 -7.23
CA ALA A 70 -9.32 -3.69 -5.98
C ALA A 70 -10.23 -2.62 -5.33
N THR A 71 -10.89 -1.79 -6.14
CA THR A 71 -11.83 -0.77 -5.63
C THR A 71 -13.19 -1.35 -5.22
N ASN A 72 -13.58 -2.49 -5.80
CA ASN A 72 -14.94 -3.04 -5.72
C ASN A 72 -16.02 -2.07 -6.24
N LEU A 73 -15.69 -1.26 -7.25
CA LEU A 73 -16.64 -0.35 -7.88
C LEU A 73 -17.06 -0.87 -9.26
N PRO A 74 -18.36 -0.80 -9.60
CA PRO A 74 -18.80 -1.11 -10.95
C PRO A 74 -18.32 -0.03 -11.94
N ASN A 75 -18.09 -0.43 -13.19
CA ASN A 75 -17.85 0.47 -14.32
C ASN A 75 -16.64 1.40 -14.17
N ASN A 76 -15.55 0.91 -13.56
CA ASN A 76 -14.31 1.69 -13.54
C ASN A 76 -13.78 1.98 -14.96
N PRO A 77 -13.11 3.13 -15.16
CA PRO A 77 -12.60 3.51 -16.46
C PRO A 77 -11.69 2.43 -17.04
N ARG A 78 -11.93 2.08 -18.31
CA ARG A 78 -11.04 1.20 -19.08
C ARG A 78 -10.11 2.05 -19.92
N TYR A 79 -8.84 1.66 -19.93
CA TYR A 79 -7.80 2.36 -20.66
C TYR A 79 -7.37 1.51 -21.85
N ARG A 80 -7.28 2.12 -23.04
CA ARG A 80 -6.92 1.41 -24.26
C ARG A 80 -5.53 0.78 -24.12
N GLY A 81 -5.42 -0.51 -24.46
CA GLY A 81 -4.14 -1.24 -24.44
C GLY A 81 -3.65 -1.62 -23.05
N ILE A 82 -4.49 -1.48 -22.02
CA ILE A 82 -4.18 -1.93 -20.65
C ILE A 82 -5.05 -3.14 -20.31
N GLU A 83 -4.39 -4.24 -19.92
CA GLU A 83 -5.07 -5.42 -19.39
C GLU A 83 -5.46 -5.19 -17.93
N VAL A 84 -6.65 -5.63 -17.52
CA VAL A 84 -7.20 -5.34 -16.20
C VAL A 84 -7.70 -6.62 -15.53
N MET A 85 -7.21 -6.89 -14.32
CA MET A 85 -7.77 -7.86 -13.39
C MET A 85 -8.58 -7.15 -12.31
N GLU A 86 -9.86 -7.48 -12.19
CA GLU A 86 -10.76 -6.93 -11.17
C GLU A 86 -10.85 -7.84 -9.95
N ILE A 87 -10.74 -7.26 -8.76
CA ILE A 87 -10.90 -7.92 -7.46
C ILE A 87 -12.04 -7.24 -6.72
N PHE A 88 -13.16 -7.94 -6.63
CA PHE A 88 -14.40 -7.46 -5.99
C PHE A 88 -14.38 -7.75 -4.49
N VAL A 89 -13.56 -7.01 -3.76
CA VAL A 89 -13.40 -7.16 -2.29
C VAL A 89 -13.53 -5.81 -1.59
N ASP A 90 -14.37 -5.75 -0.57
CA ASP A 90 -14.52 -4.59 0.30
C ASP A 90 -13.35 -4.41 1.25
N ASP A 91 -13.06 -3.16 1.63
CA ASP A 91 -12.09 -2.88 2.70
C ASP A 91 -12.75 -3.00 4.07
N SER A 92 -13.06 -4.23 4.47
CA SER A 92 -13.79 -4.51 5.70
C SER A 92 -13.13 -5.61 6.53
N LEU A 93 -13.55 -5.72 7.80
CA LEU A 93 -13.02 -6.74 8.72
C LEU A 93 -13.56 -8.16 8.46
N ILE A 94 -14.55 -8.29 7.58
CA ILE A 94 -15.18 -9.58 7.22
C ILE A 94 -14.81 -10.02 5.79
N ALA A 95 -14.17 -9.15 5.02
CA ALA A 95 -13.76 -9.43 3.65
C ALA A 95 -12.59 -10.42 3.62
N ASP A 96 -12.61 -11.36 2.66
CA ASP A 96 -11.54 -12.33 2.44
C ASP A 96 -10.78 -12.00 1.15
N LEU A 97 -9.50 -11.65 1.30
CA LEU A 97 -8.58 -11.33 0.21
C LEU A 97 -7.69 -12.52 -0.16
N THR A 98 -7.66 -13.56 0.68
CA THR A 98 -6.79 -14.74 0.55
C THR A 98 -6.91 -15.44 -0.80
N PRO A 99 -8.12 -15.66 -1.37
CA PRO A 99 -8.25 -16.30 -2.69
C PRO A 99 -7.56 -15.54 -3.82
N HIS A 100 -7.39 -14.22 -3.67
CA HIS A 100 -6.82 -13.35 -4.69
C HIS A 100 -5.30 -13.23 -4.60
N PHE A 101 -4.68 -13.67 -3.50
CA PHE A 101 -3.23 -13.62 -3.31
C PHE A 101 -2.42 -14.31 -4.43
N PRO A 102 -2.63 -15.61 -4.71
CA PRO A 102 -1.89 -16.28 -5.78
C PRO A 102 -2.23 -15.72 -7.17
N LEU A 103 -3.49 -15.31 -7.40
CA LEU A 103 -3.96 -14.75 -8.66
C LEU A 103 -3.28 -13.41 -8.97
N ALA A 104 -3.25 -12.50 -8.00
CA ALA A 104 -2.58 -11.21 -8.13
C ALA A 104 -1.07 -11.38 -8.34
N ALA A 105 -0.43 -12.26 -7.57
CA ALA A 105 1.00 -12.52 -7.72
C ALA A 105 1.32 -13.11 -9.10
N GLN A 106 0.49 -14.04 -9.61
CA GLN A 106 0.64 -14.61 -10.94
C GLN A 106 0.46 -13.57 -12.04
N PHE A 107 -0.59 -12.76 -11.98
CA PHE A 107 -0.82 -11.66 -12.92
C PHE A 107 0.38 -10.71 -12.97
N VAL A 108 0.98 -10.39 -11.82
CA VAL A 108 2.20 -9.58 -11.76
C VAL A 108 3.39 -10.29 -12.41
N ARG A 109 3.63 -11.56 -12.12
CA ARG A 109 4.76 -12.32 -12.71
C ARG A 109 4.64 -12.44 -14.22
N ASP A 110 3.45 -12.75 -14.71
CA ASP A 110 3.24 -13.01 -16.13
C ASP A 110 3.31 -11.72 -16.94
N SER A 111 2.84 -10.61 -16.40
CA SER A 111 3.07 -9.26 -16.95
C SER A 111 4.56 -8.92 -16.99
N GLN A 112 5.29 -9.14 -15.89
CA GLN A 112 6.72 -8.84 -15.80
C GLN A 112 7.55 -9.64 -16.82
N LYS A 113 7.25 -10.93 -17.03
CA LYS A 113 7.91 -11.78 -18.04
C LYS A 113 7.75 -11.25 -19.47
N GLN A 114 6.68 -10.52 -19.74
CA GLN A 114 6.41 -9.88 -21.03
C GLN A 114 7.01 -8.47 -21.12
N GLY A 115 7.80 -8.04 -20.13
CA GLY A 115 8.31 -6.67 -20.04
C GLY A 115 7.25 -5.64 -19.65
N GLY A 116 6.10 -6.09 -19.14
CA GLY A 116 5.00 -5.24 -18.70
C GLY A 116 5.24 -4.57 -17.34
N LYS A 117 4.36 -3.62 -17.02
CA LYS A 117 4.34 -2.90 -15.74
C LYS A 117 2.93 -2.87 -15.19
N VAL A 118 2.80 -3.25 -13.92
CA VAL A 118 1.51 -3.46 -13.26
C VAL A 118 1.25 -2.38 -12.24
N LEU A 119 0.06 -1.77 -12.31
CA LEU A 119 -0.46 -0.89 -11.26
C LEU A 119 -1.50 -1.64 -10.42
N ILE A 120 -1.28 -1.74 -9.11
CA ILE A 120 -2.29 -2.21 -8.15
C ILE A 120 -2.93 -0.99 -7.49
N HIS A 121 -4.25 -0.83 -7.62
CA HIS A 121 -4.97 0.25 -6.93
C HIS A 121 -6.21 -0.22 -6.21
N CYS A 122 -6.64 0.58 -5.24
CA CYS A 122 -7.94 0.49 -4.60
C CYS A 122 -8.49 1.92 -4.46
N ALA A 123 -9.48 2.15 -3.58
CA ALA A 123 -10.02 3.51 -3.40
C ALA A 123 -8.94 4.54 -2.97
N ALA A 124 -8.25 4.30 -1.86
CA ALA A 124 -7.30 5.25 -1.27
C ALA A 124 -5.81 4.86 -1.47
N GLY A 125 -5.53 3.63 -1.91
CA GLY A 125 -4.17 3.13 -1.98
C GLY A 125 -3.55 2.88 -0.60
N ILE A 126 -4.36 2.56 0.40
CA ILE A 126 -3.93 2.42 1.80
C ILE A 126 -3.96 0.96 2.28
N SER A 127 -5.06 0.25 1.99
CA SER A 127 -5.33 -1.06 2.59
C SER A 127 -5.33 -2.21 1.58
N ARG A 128 -6.40 -2.39 0.78
CA ARG A 128 -6.54 -3.50 -0.19
C ARG A 128 -5.36 -3.62 -1.16
N SER A 129 -5.05 -2.55 -1.89
CA SER A 129 -3.94 -2.56 -2.85
C SER A 129 -2.58 -2.73 -2.18
N ALA A 130 -2.41 -2.20 -0.96
CA ALA A 130 -1.18 -2.38 -0.19
C ALA A 130 -1.00 -3.85 0.22
N ALA A 131 -2.05 -4.50 0.74
CA ALA A 131 -2.01 -5.91 1.08
C ALA A 131 -1.68 -6.79 -0.13
N LEU A 132 -2.33 -6.55 -1.28
CA LEU A 132 -2.03 -7.26 -2.52
C LEU A 132 -0.59 -7.03 -2.99
N CYS A 133 -0.10 -5.80 -2.96
CA CYS A 133 1.26 -5.46 -3.36
C CYS A 133 2.31 -6.13 -2.47
N ILE A 134 2.12 -6.11 -1.14
CA ILE A 134 2.97 -6.80 -0.17
C ILE A 134 3.03 -8.29 -0.49
N ILE A 135 1.87 -8.94 -0.66
CA ILE A 135 1.80 -10.38 -0.98
C ILE A 135 2.44 -10.71 -2.33
N CYS A 136 2.32 -9.84 -3.32
CA CYS A 136 3.00 -10.03 -4.60
C CYS A 136 4.52 -10.07 -4.42
N LEU A 137 5.09 -9.21 -3.56
CA LEU A 137 6.53 -9.26 -3.24
C LEU A 137 6.92 -10.54 -2.50
N VAL A 138 6.10 -10.98 -1.53
CA VAL A 138 6.31 -12.25 -0.81
C VAL A 138 6.38 -13.41 -1.80
N LEU A 139 5.39 -13.51 -2.70
CA LEU A 139 5.25 -14.64 -3.63
C LEU A 139 6.18 -14.58 -4.84
N ASN A 140 6.58 -13.39 -5.30
CA ASN A 140 7.37 -13.24 -6.54
C ASN A 140 8.86 -13.06 -6.29
N GLU A 141 9.23 -12.49 -5.15
CA GLU A 141 10.63 -12.21 -4.79
C GLU A 141 11.13 -13.04 -3.60
N GLY A 142 10.27 -13.86 -2.97
CA GLY A 142 10.63 -14.64 -1.78
C GLY A 142 10.90 -13.77 -0.54
N ARG A 143 10.39 -12.54 -0.52
CA ARG A 143 10.52 -11.64 0.64
C ARG A 143 9.74 -12.19 1.82
N SER A 144 10.25 -11.99 3.03
CA SER A 144 9.39 -12.14 4.21
C SER A 144 8.28 -11.07 4.21
N LEU A 145 7.15 -11.36 4.86
CA LEU A 145 6.03 -10.43 4.99
C LEU A 145 6.47 -9.10 5.62
N ARG A 146 7.38 -9.16 6.60
CA ARG A 146 7.95 -7.97 7.24
C ARG A 146 8.77 -7.13 6.26
N GLU A 147 9.66 -7.75 5.50
CA GLU A 147 10.48 -7.03 4.51
C GLU A 147 9.61 -6.43 3.41
N ALA A 148 8.70 -7.22 2.84
CA ALA A 148 7.76 -6.76 1.83
C ALA A 148 6.93 -5.57 2.32
N TYR A 149 6.45 -5.60 3.57
CA TYR A 149 5.77 -4.45 4.17
C TYR A 149 6.65 -3.20 4.21
N TYR A 150 7.91 -3.31 4.65
CA TYR A 150 8.80 -2.15 4.74
C TYR A 150 9.20 -1.61 3.37
N ASP A 151 9.39 -2.50 2.38
CA ASP A 151 9.67 -2.11 1.00
C ASP A 151 8.52 -1.25 0.43
N VAL A 152 7.27 -1.67 0.63
CA VAL A 152 6.10 -0.89 0.17
C VAL A 152 5.92 0.39 1.00
N LEU A 153 6.14 0.31 2.33
CA LEU A 153 6.04 1.46 3.22
C LEU A 153 7.03 2.57 2.87
N GLU A 154 8.26 2.22 2.47
CA GLU A 154 9.26 3.21 2.05
C GLU A 154 8.77 4.03 0.86
N LYS A 155 8.09 3.38 -0.11
CA LYS A 155 7.61 4.04 -1.32
C LYS A 155 6.25 4.74 -1.12
N ARG A 156 5.44 4.27 -0.18
CA ARG A 156 4.15 4.87 0.20
C ARG A 156 3.96 4.89 1.73
N PRO A 157 4.36 5.97 2.43
CA PRO A 157 4.60 5.98 3.89
C PRO A 157 3.37 5.94 4.79
N PHE A 158 2.18 5.84 4.19
CA PHE A 158 0.89 5.83 4.86
C PHE A 158 0.09 4.56 4.56
N ILE A 159 0.69 3.53 3.93
CA ILE A 159 0.02 2.23 3.81
C ILE A 159 -0.36 1.71 5.20
N SER A 160 -1.57 1.19 5.29
CA SER A 160 -2.11 0.60 6.51
C SER A 160 -3.20 -0.40 6.14
N PRO A 161 -2.85 -1.63 5.72
CA PRO A 161 -3.80 -2.72 5.59
C PRO A 161 -4.68 -2.84 6.82
N ASN A 162 -5.97 -3.11 6.61
CA ASN A 162 -6.86 -3.36 7.72
C ASN A 162 -6.41 -4.62 8.49
N ILE A 163 -6.84 -4.74 9.74
CA ILE A 163 -6.37 -5.81 10.63
C ILE A 163 -6.79 -7.21 10.18
N ALA A 164 -7.91 -7.35 9.45
CA ALA A 164 -8.34 -8.63 8.90
C ALA A 164 -7.41 -9.08 7.77
N PHE A 165 -7.01 -8.16 6.88
CA PHE A 165 -6.01 -8.45 5.84
C PHE A 165 -4.64 -8.75 6.44
N TRP A 166 -4.23 -8.09 7.53
CA TRP A 166 -3.03 -8.49 8.25
C TRP A 166 -3.09 -9.92 8.77
N ARG A 167 -4.21 -10.34 9.37
CA ARG A 167 -4.41 -11.73 9.80
C ARG A 167 -4.27 -12.69 8.62
N GLN A 168 -4.95 -12.40 7.51
CA GLN A 168 -4.89 -13.21 6.30
C GLN A 168 -3.46 -13.31 5.74
N MET A 169 -2.70 -12.21 5.66
CA MET A 169 -1.31 -12.23 5.19
C MET A 169 -0.38 -13.00 6.13
N ILE A 170 -0.56 -12.87 7.46
CA ILE A 170 0.22 -13.60 8.47
C ILE A 170 -0.06 -15.11 8.39
N ASP A 171 -1.33 -15.48 8.29
CA ASP A 171 -1.75 -16.87 8.16
C ASP A 171 -1.26 -17.47 6.83
N PHE A 172 -1.28 -16.68 5.75
CA PHE A 172 -0.75 -17.04 4.45
C PHE A 172 0.77 -17.28 4.49
N GLU A 173 1.57 -16.33 5.00
CA GLU A 173 3.02 -16.50 5.13
C GLU A 173 3.36 -17.72 5.99
N ARG A 174 2.63 -17.93 7.08
CA ARG A 174 2.81 -19.12 7.93
C ARG A 174 2.53 -20.42 7.19
N LYS A 175 1.51 -20.45 6.33
CA LYS A 175 1.18 -21.62 5.52
C LYS A 175 2.25 -21.92 4.48
N GLU A 176 2.76 -20.89 3.80
CA GLU A 176 3.76 -21.05 2.74
C GLU A 176 5.16 -21.33 3.30
N HIS A 177 5.56 -20.71 4.41
CA HIS A 177 6.94 -20.74 4.93
C HIS A 177 7.08 -21.44 6.29
N GLY A 178 6.00 -21.97 6.87
CA GLY A 178 5.98 -22.64 8.18
C GLY A 178 6.00 -21.69 9.40
N THR A 179 6.35 -20.43 9.19
CA THR A 179 6.35 -19.38 10.23
C THR A 179 5.94 -18.03 9.62
N SER A 180 5.58 -17.06 10.46
CA SER A 180 5.35 -15.69 10.01
C SER A 180 6.31 -14.72 10.69
N THR A 181 6.78 -13.75 9.91
CA THR A 181 7.73 -12.72 10.35
C THR A 181 7.04 -11.52 11.00
N VAL A 182 5.70 -11.44 10.96
CA VAL A 182 4.89 -10.39 11.58
C VAL A 182 3.94 -10.99 12.60
N ALA A 183 3.85 -10.38 13.79
CA ALA A 183 2.92 -10.78 14.82
C ALA A 183 1.87 -9.69 15.09
N LEU A 184 0.68 -10.11 15.53
CA LEU A 184 -0.33 -9.20 16.07
C LEU A 184 -0.15 -9.06 17.58
N LEU A 185 0.19 -7.85 18.03
CA LEU A 185 0.31 -7.51 19.43
C LEU A 185 -1.08 -7.45 20.08
N ARG A 186 -1.24 -8.16 21.19
CA ARG A 186 -2.47 -8.25 21.99
C ARG A 186 -2.33 -7.40 23.26
N GLY A 187 -3.45 -6.98 23.85
CA GLY A 187 -3.46 -6.15 25.07
C GLY A 187 -4.02 -4.73 24.89
N MET A 188 -4.46 -4.38 23.68
CA MET A 188 -5.20 -3.15 23.39
C MET A 188 -6.62 -3.50 22.94
N ALA A 189 -7.52 -2.50 22.90
CA ALA A 189 -8.89 -2.67 22.42
C ALA A 189 -8.97 -3.23 20.99
N ARG A 190 -7.93 -3.00 20.17
CA ARG A 190 -7.75 -3.61 18.84
C ARG A 190 -6.32 -4.12 18.69
N PRO A 191 -6.10 -5.35 18.19
CA PRO A 191 -4.75 -5.83 17.93
C PRO A 191 -4.10 -5.00 16.83
N ILE A 192 -2.79 -4.79 16.94
CA ILE A 192 -2.00 -4.08 15.94
C ILE A 192 -0.85 -4.97 15.44
N PRO A 193 -0.46 -4.86 14.16
CA PRO A 193 0.76 -5.49 13.67
C PRO A 193 2.00 -4.89 14.36
N ASP A 194 2.92 -5.73 14.80
CA ASP A 194 4.15 -5.30 15.48
C ASP A 194 5.05 -4.40 14.61
N VAL A 195 4.92 -4.48 13.28
CA VAL A 195 5.62 -3.64 12.30
C VAL A 195 5.29 -2.15 12.47
N TYR A 196 4.15 -1.81 13.06
CA TYR A 196 3.75 -0.42 13.31
C TYR A 196 4.49 0.20 14.49
N VAL A 197 4.93 -0.61 15.47
CA VAL A 197 5.58 -0.10 16.70
C VAL A 197 7.05 0.25 16.46
N ARG A 198 7.74 -0.45 15.55
CA ARG A 198 9.16 -0.15 15.22
C ARG A 198 9.36 1.20 14.55
N LYS A 199 8.32 1.79 13.94
CA LYS A 199 8.37 3.16 13.37
C LYS A 199 8.64 4.20 14.47
N GLN A 200 8.12 3.99 15.69
CA GLN A 200 8.31 4.92 16.81
C GLN A 200 9.67 4.74 17.50
N ALA A 201 10.19 3.52 17.63
CA ALA A 201 11.48 3.28 18.29
C ALA A 201 12.67 3.86 17.51
N LYS A 202 12.65 3.77 16.17
CA LYS A 202 13.70 4.34 15.30
C LYS A 202 13.61 5.86 15.22
N VAL A 203 12.42 6.43 15.05
CA VAL A 203 12.19 7.89 15.09
C VAL A 203 12.58 8.47 16.45
N ALA A 204 12.24 7.81 17.56
CA ALA A 204 12.66 8.22 18.90
C ALA A 204 14.16 8.05 19.14
N ALA A 205 14.82 7.06 18.54
CA ALA A 205 16.27 6.89 18.61
C ALA A 205 17.03 7.93 17.75
N ASP A 206 16.51 8.25 16.57
CA ASP A 206 17.09 9.25 15.66
C ASP A 206 16.88 10.68 16.20
N ALA A 207 15.74 10.94 16.85
CA ALA A 207 15.49 12.19 17.57
C ALA A 207 16.39 12.35 18.80
N ARG A 208 16.69 11.26 19.53
CA ARG A 208 17.62 11.27 20.67
C ARG A 208 19.09 11.38 20.29
N SER A 209 19.46 10.99 19.07
CA SER A 209 20.85 11.00 18.60
C SER A 209 21.21 12.23 17.74
N GLY A 210 20.31 13.21 17.60
CA GLY A 210 20.58 14.45 16.87
C GLY A 210 20.75 14.29 15.35
N LYS A 211 20.54 13.10 14.81
CA LYS A 211 20.77 12.78 13.38
C LYS A 211 19.69 13.32 12.43
N ILE A 212 18.64 13.94 12.94
CA ILE A 212 17.57 14.53 12.13
C ILE A 212 18.08 15.76 11.33
N LEU A 213 19.19 16.39 11.73
CA LEU A 213 19.69 17.61 11.08
C LEU A 213 20.87 17.42 10.11
N SER A 214 21.39 16.20 9.89
CA SER A 214 22.62 16.02 9.08
C SER A 214 22.41 15.39 7.70
N ASN A 215 21.20 14.93 7.35
CA ASN A 215 20.95 14.26 6.06
C ASN A 215 20.03 15.04 5.11
N PHE A 216 19.81 16.32 5.37
CA PHE A 216 19.10 17.21 4.46
C PHE A 216 19.84 18.56 4.37
N CYS A 217 21.03 18.51 3.78
CA CYS A 217 21.64 19.64 3.07
C CYS A 217 21.88 19.19 1.64
#